data_AF-A0A538RVR6-F1
#
_entry.id   AF-A0A538RVR6-F1
#
_cell.length_a   1.000
_cell.length_b   1.000
_cell.length_c   1.000
_cell.angle_alpha   90.00
_cell.angle_beta   90.00
_cell.angle_gamma   90.00
#
_symmetry.space_group_name_H-M   'P 1'
#
loop_
_entity.id
_entity.type
_entity.pdbx_description
1 polymer ?
#
loop_
_entity_poly.entity_id
_entity_poly.type
_entity_poly.pdbx_seq_one_letter_code
_entity_poly.pdbx_strand_id
1 'polypeptide(L)'
;MLEILHLSPMVILPLAVGLVLLVVLLVVGKVPLGYNVRNLLVRWWVTFLTALAFTLVVGLLTVMLAFVNGMYRLTEASGNPGNVMILSDGATDELFSNLAKSDTTNIERQKGVDKAMLKDADQQEREYPLCSKEVYIVVNQPIPPALGPAGSTEFRGKIKTIVQDKGEFTIVDLTGIEKTFQPSENPKFNIHALKADDLVVVAYEQKGQDLLASEVRVSNRRRFVQVRGIEDHRISSRVHDMQLFEGGKWWGGAGVEDAPGGESGKGALGFIQGVLGEGVARILGQDQGKERLEVGDTFELGPRKWIVTGIMKSAGSTFGSEIWAKHSIVGPMFGKDQFTCLVVRSRDAASAEQLAKFLSTDYRPAVRAEPETTYYEKLSETNK
;
A
#
# COMPACT_ATOMS: atom_id res chain seq x y z
N MET A 1 3.02 -1.62 43.23
CA MET A 1 3.37 -0.31 42.61
C MET A 1 4.71 0.21 43.15
N LEU A 2 5.75 -0.64 43.21
CA LEU A 2 7.11 -0.26 43.63
C LEU A 2 8.20 -1.14 42.96
N GLU A 3 7.84 -1.81 41.87
CA GLU A 3 8.68 -2.82 41.19
C GLU A 3 9.12 -2.35 39.79
N ILE A 4 9.16 -1.03 39.55
CA ILE A 4 9.41 -0.44 38.22
C ILE A 4 10.74 0.33 38.13
N LEU A 5 11.50 0.52 39.22
CA LEU A 5 12.84 1.11 39.14
C LEU A 5 13.90 0.12 39.62
N HIS A 6 14.64 -0.48 38.67
CA HIS A 6 15.92 -1.15 38.92
C HIS A 6 17.01 -0.12 39.27
N LEU A 7 16.84 0.60 40.38
CA LEU A 7 17.86 1.50 40.92
C LEU A 7 18.87 0.69 41.75
N SER A 8 20.16 0.88 41.48
CA SER A 8 21.25 0.27 42.26
C SER A 8 21.09 0.59 43.76
N PRO A 9 21.36 -0.36 44.67
CA PRO A 9 21.32 -0.14 46.12
C PRO A 9 22.18 1.06 46.59
N MET A 10 23.23 1.39 45.83
CA MET A 10 24.08 2.56 46.11
C MET A 10 23.43 3.91 45.82
N VAL A 11 22.37 3.96 45.00
CA VAL A 11 21.61 5.18 44.71
C VAL A 11 20.40 5.30 45.63
N ILE A 12 19.80 4.17 46.02
CA ILE A 12 18.64 4.15 46.93
C ILE A 12 19.03 4.63 48.33
N LEU A 13 20.19 4.21 48.85
CA LEU A 13 20.64 4.56 50.19
C LEU A 13 20.82 6.08 50.41
N PRO A 14 21.56 6.85 49.58
CA PRO A 14 21.68 8.29 49.77
C PRO A 14 20.35 9.03 49.55
N LEU A 15 19.48 8.51 48.68
CA LEU A 15 18.17 9.11 48.41
C LEU A 15 17.20 8.90 49.58
N ALA A 16 17.21 7.71 50.18
CA ALA A 16 16.46 7.39 51.39
C ALA A 16 16.99 8.17 52.60
N VAL A 17 18.32 8.26 52.77
CA VAL A 17 18.93 9.10 53.82
C VAL A 17 18.58 10.56 53.63
N GLY A 18 18.64 11.07 52.39
CA GLY A 18 18.23 12.44 52.07
C GLY A 18 16.76 12.69 52.39
N LEU A 19 15.87 11.75 52.08
CA LEU A 19 14.44 11.85 52.35
C LEU A 19 14.14 11.79 53.85
N VAL A 20 14.80 10.90 54.59
CA VAL A 20 14.70 10.83 56.06
C VAL A 20 15.24 12.10 56.70
N LEU A 21 16.38 12.61 56.23
CA LEU A 21 16.96 13.87 56.72
C LEU A 21 16.02 15.05 56.46
N LEU A 22 15.36 15.07 55.30
CA LEU A 22 14.36 16.09 54.94
C LEU A 22 13.11 15.99 55.81
N VAL A 23 12.62 14.77 56.10
CA VAL A 23 11.51 14.54 57.04
C VAL A 23 11.89 14.95 58.47
N VAL A 24 13.10 14.62 58.93
CA VAL A 24 13.60 15.04 60.25
C VAL A 24 13.73 16.56 60.32
N LEU A 25 14.27 17.21 59.29
CA LEU A 25 14.36 18.68 59.21
C LEU A 25 12.98 19.35 59.18
N LEU A 26 11.98 18.70 58.58
CA LEU A 26 10.59 19.14 58.59
C LEU A 26 9.97 19.06 60.00
N VAL A 27 10.15 17.93 60.68
CA VAL A 27 9.59 17.68 62.03
C VAL A 27 10.26 18.56 63.09
N VAL A 28 11.56 18.85 62.95
CA VAL A 28 12.33 19.70 63.86
C VAL A 28 12.00 21.21 63.69
N GLY A 29 11.09 21.57 62.77
CA GLY A 29 10.54 22.92 62.66
C GLY A 29 11.54 23.98 62.15
N LYS A 30 12.73 23.58 61.69
CA LYS A 30 13.75 24.48 61.14
C LYS A 30 13.48 24.93 59.71
N VAL A 31 12.52 24.31 59.02
CA VAL A 31 12.09 24.71 57.67
C VAL A 31 10.78 25.50 57.80
N PRO A 32 10.76 26.82 57.52
CA PRO A 32 9.57 27.64 57.64
C PRO A 32 8.60 27.41 56.47
N LEU A 33 8.01 26.20 56.38
CA LEU A 33 7.02 25.86 55.35
C LEU A 33 5.78 26.75 55.40
N GLY A 34 5.34 27.11 56.62
CA GLY A 34 4.18 27.99 56.79
C GLY A 34 4.38 29.36 56.14
N TYR A 35 5.62 29.86 56.08
CA TYR A 35 5.93 31.10 55.38
C TYR A 35 5.84 30.95 53.86
N ASN A 36 6.36 29.85 53.32
CA ASN A 36 6.29 29.57 51.87
C ASN A 36 4.85 29.33 51.40
N VAL A 37 4.07 28.52 52.13
CA VAL A 37 2.65 28.25 51.81
C VAL A 37 1.82 29.53 51.94
N ARG A 38 2.06 30.34 52.97
CA ARG A 38 1.40 31.65 53.11
C ARG A 38 1.79 32.61 51.99
N ASN A 39 3.05 32.62 51.54
CA ASN A 39 3.50 33.44 50.43
C ASN A 39 2.88 33.01 49.09
N LEU A 40 2.67 31.71 48.88
CA LEU A 40 1.93 31.17 47.72
C LEU A 40 0.46 31.63 47.72
N LEU A 41 -0.18 31.67 48.90
CA LEU A 41 -1.56 32.14 49.06
C LEU A 41 -1.70 33.66 48.91
N VAL A 42 -0.72 34.43 49.39
CA VAL A 42 -0.73 35.90 49.25
C VAL A 42 -0.53 36.33 47.79
N ARG A 43 0.22 35.56 46.99
CA ARG A 43 0.42 35.77 45.55
C ARG A 43 -0.30 34.72 44.69
N TRP A 44 -1.53 34.41 45.05
CA TRP A 44 -2.32 33.36 44.41
C TRP A 44 -2.42 33.52 42.88
N TRP A 45 -2.48 34.75 42.37
CA TRP A 45 -2.52 35.02 40.93
C TRP A 45 -1.26 34.59 40.17
N VAL A 46 -0.07 34.89 40.67
CA VAL A 46 1.21 34.55 39.99
C VAL A 46 1.49 33.06 40.10
N THR A 47 1.20 32.47 41.26
CA THR A 47 1.30 31.02 41.49
C THR A 47 0.33 30.25 40.60
N PHE A 48 -0.91 30.75 40.45
CA PHE A 48 -1.90 30.16 39.54
C PHE A 48 -1.46 30.27 38.08
N LEU A 49 -0.95 31.42 37.64
CA LEU A 49 -0.49 31.63 36.27
C LEU A 49 0.68 30.70 35.90
N THR A 50 1.63 30.49 36.82
CA THR A 50 2.73 29.54 36.62
C THR A 50 2.24 28.10 36.59
N ALA A 51 1.36 27.70 37.52
CA ALA A 51 0.74 26.37 37.50
C ALA A 51 -0.05 26.10 36.21
N LEU A 52 -0.81 27.09 35.73
CA LEU A 52 -1.55 27.03 34.47
C LEU A 52 -0.60 26.86 33.27
N ALA A 53 0.49 27.64 33.22
CA ALA A 53 1.48 27.55 32.16
C ALA A 53 2.13 26.15 32.11
N PHE A 54 2.57 25.61 33.25
CA PHE A 54 3.12 24.24 33.30
C PHE A 54 2.09 23.18 32.94
N THR A 55 0.84 23.32 33.41
CA THR A 55 -0.25 22.39 33.09
C THR A 55 -0.55 22.40 31.59
N LEU A 56 -0.53 23.56 30.95
CA LEU A 56 -0.73 23.68 29.50
C LEU A 56 0.40 23.00 28.72
N VAL A 57 1.66 23.21 29.13
CA VAL A 57 2.82 22.56 28.49
C VAL A 57 2.75 21.04 28.65
N VAL A 58 2.53 20.54 29.86
CA VAL A 58 2.41 19.09 30.12
C VAL A 58 1.19 18.50 29.41
N GLY A 59 0.08 19.23 29.36
CA GLY A 59 -1.13 18.83 28.64
C GLY A 59 -0.86 18.69 27.15
N LEU A 60 -0.19 19.67 26.53
CA LEU A 60 0.19 19.63 25.12
C LEU A 60 1.11 18.44 24.83
N LEU A 61 2.14 18.21 25.65
CA LEU A 61 3.04 17.06 25.49
C LEU A 61 2.32 15.72 25.67
N THR A 62 1.37 15.64 26.61
CA THR A 62 0.58 14.43 26.85
C THR A 62 -0.34 14.12 25.67
N VAL A 63 -1.00 15.14 25.11
CA VAL A 63 -1.84 14.98 23.91
C VAL A 63 -1.00 14.54 22.72
N MET A 64 0.18 15.14 22.51
CA MET A 64 1.10 14.72 21.46
C MET A 64 1.53 13.26 21.63
N LEU A 65 1.88 12.83 22.85
CA LEU A 65 2.27 11.45 23.12
C LEU A 65 1.11 10.48 22.96
N ALA A 66 -0.10 10.86 23.39
CA ALA A 66 -1.31 10.07 23.19
C ALA A 66 -1.66 9.93 21.70
N PHE A 67 -1.49 10.98 20.90
CA PHE A 67 -1.67 10.95 19.46
C PHE A 67 -0.64 10.03 18.79
N VAL A 68 0.64 10.15 19.13
CA VAL A 68 1.71 9.27 18.62
C VAL A 68 1.43 7.81 18.97
N ASN A 69 1.05 7.52 20.21
CA ASN A 69 0.68 6.17 20.63
C ASN A 69 -0.59 5.66 19.94
N GLY A 70 -1.57 6.55 19.69
CA GLY A 70 -2.76 6.23 18.91
C GLY A 70 -2.41 5.87 17.47
N MET A 71 -1.50 6.62 16.84
CA MET A 71 -0.98 6.29 15.51
C MET A 71 -0.23 4.95 15.52
N TYR A 72 0.64 4.69 16.51
CA TYR A 72 1.31 3.40 16.61
C TYR A 72 0.34 2.24 16.72
N ARG A 73 -0.73 2.35 17.51
CA ARG A 73 -1.78 1.32 17.58
C ARG A 73 -2.58 1.14 16.30
N LEU A 74 -2.74 2.21 15.51
CA LEU A 74 -3.39 2.15 14.20
C LEU A 74 -2.47 1.48 13.15
N THR A 75 -1.15 1.65 13.26
CA THR A 75 -0.17 1.04 12.36
C THR A 75 0.28 -0.36 12.77
N GLU A 76 0.29 -0.67 14.08
CA GLU A 76 0.58 -1.99 14.67
C GLU A 76 -0.44 -3.05 14.23
N ALA A 77 -1.63 -2.62 13.82
CA ALA A 77 -2.63 -3.47 13.18
C ALA A 77 -2.30 -3.85 11.72
N SER A 78 -1.19 -3.36 11.15
CA SER A 78 -0.75 -3.76 9.80
C SER A 78 0.12 -5.01 9.88
N GLY A 79 -0.44 -6.14 9.45
CA GLY A 79 0.24 -7.43 9.41
C GLY A 79 -0.33 -8.43 10.41
N ASN A 80 -0.18 -9.72 10.11
CA ASN A 80 -0.59 -10.78 11.00
C ASN A 80 0.57 -11.13 11.96
N PRO A 81 0.35 -11.19 13.28
CA PRO A 81 1.41 -11.50 14.23
C PRO A 81 1.96 -12.93 14.06
N GLY A 82 1.20 -13.85 13.46
CA GLY A 82 1.66 -15.19 13.12
C GLY A 82 2.42 -15.27 11.79
N ASN A 83 2.55 -14.17 11.04
CA ASN A 83 3.29 -14.15 9.78
C ASN A 83 4.76 -13.78 9.99
N VAL A 84 5.61 -14.40 9.17
CA VAL A 84 7.03 -14.06 9.03
C VAL A 84 7.26 -13.57 7.60
N MET A 85 7.79 -12.36 7.50
CA MET A 85 8.20 -11.74 6.27
C MET A 85 9.66 -12.10 5.98
N ILE A 86 9.93 -12.62 4.79
CA ILE A 86 11.26 -13.09 4.39
C ILE A 86 11.69 -12.37 3.11
N LEU A 87 12.88 -11.78 3.16
CA LEU A 87 13.54 -11.04 2.10
C LEU A 87 14.93 -11.64 1.83
N SER A 88 15.52 -11.27 0.69
CA SER A 88 16.91 -11.61 0.42
C SER A 88 17.84 -10.97 1.44
N ASP A 89 18.97 -11.61 1.69
CA ASP A 89 20.00 -11.03 2.56
C ASP A 89 20.41 -9.63 2.07
N GLY A 90 20.60 -8.71 3.02
CA GLY A 90 20.92 -7.30 2.76
C GLY A 90 19.77 -6.42 2.22
N ALA A 91 18.58 -6.97 1.93
CA ALA A 91 17.45 -6.16 1.47
C ALA A 91 16.85 -5.34 2.61
N THR A 92 16.60 -4.05 2.36
CA THR A 92 15.97 -3.13 3.31
C THR A 92 14.45 -3.24 3.32
N ASP A 93 13.87 -3.50 2.15
CA ASP A 93 12.44 -3.63 1.86
C ASP A 93 12.20 -4.64 0.73
N GLU A 94 10.92 -4.92 0.44
CA GLU A 94 10.50 -5.79 -0.66
C GLU A 94 10.93 -5.29 -2.05
N LEU A 95 11.02 -3.98 -2.29
CA LEU A 95 11.30 -3.45 -3.63
C LEU A 95 12.72 -3.80 -4.10
N PHE A 96 13.67 -3.83 -3.16
CA PHE A 96 15.09 -4.15 -3.40
C PHE A 96 15.46 -5.61 -3.11
N SER A 97 14.50 -6.43 -2.71
CA SER A 97 14.72 -7.85 -2.43
C SER A 97 14.62 -8.70 -3.69
N ASN A 98 15.44 -9.75 -3.76
CA ASN A 98 15.42 -10.72 -4.85
C ASN A 98 15.80 -12.13 -4.36
N LEU A 99 14.81 -13.02 -4.29
CA LEU A 99 14.94 -14.39 -3.80
C LEU A 99 15.09 -15.40 -4.94
N ALA A 100 16.06 -16.31 -4.81
CA ALA A 100 16.22 -17.42 -5.74
C ALA A 100 15.09 -18.44 -5.60
N LYS A 101 14.63 -19.03 -6.71
CA LYS A 101 13.55 -20.03 -6.73
C LYS A 101 13.85 -21.29 -5.91
N SER A 102 15.13 -21.64 -5.78
CA SER A 102 15.58 -22.73 -4.90
C SER A 102 15.27 -22.43 -3.44
N ASP A 103 15.52 -21.19 -3.02
CA ASP A 103 15.45 -20.77 -1.63
C ASP A 103 13.99 -20.69 -1.20
N THR A 104 13.13 -20.19 -2.09
CA THR A 104 11.69 -20.15 -1.82
C THR A 104 11.11 -21.55 -1.59
N THR A 105 11.51 -22.54 -2.38
CA THR A 105 11.05 -23.94 -2.24
C THR A 105 11.58 -24.59 -0.96
N ASN A 106 12.80 -24.23 -0.52
CA ASN A 106 13.40 -24.76 0.70
C ASN A 106 12.83 -24.15 1.97
N ILE A 107 12.52 -22.85 1.94
CA ILE A 107 11.91 -22.11 3.06
C ILE A 107 10.49 -22.61 3.32
N GLU A 108 9.72 -22.85 2.25
CA GLU A 108 8.37 -23.43 2.29
C GLU A 108 8.30 -24.77 3.06
N ARG A 109 9.42 -25.51 3.14
CA ARG A 109 9.52 -26.83 3.78
C ARG A 109 10.08 -26.80 5.20
N GLN A 110 10.38 -25.63 5.75
CA GLN A 110 10.97 -25.52 7.08
C GLN A 110 9.99 -25.91 8.18
N LYS A 111 10.54 -26.41 9.28
CA LYS A 111 9.76 -26.67 10.51
C LYS A 111 9.35 -25.33 11.10
N GLY A 112 8.04 -25.11 11.28
CA GLY A 112 7.48 -23.85 11.76
C GLY A 112 6.53 -23.19 10.76
N VAL A 113 6.64 -23.54 9.46
CA VAL A 113 5.63 -23.19 8.47
C VAL A 113 4.35 -23.97 8.75
N ASP A 114 3.27 -23.24 9.03
CA ASP A 114 1.96 -23.83 9.21
C ASP A 114 1.40 -24.30 7.87
N LYS A 115 0.44 -25.21 7.92
CA LYS A 115 -0.12 -25.84 6.73
C LYS A 115 -1.63 -25.82 6.77
N ALA A 116 -2.24 -25.74 5.59
CA ALA A 116 -3.68 -25.77 5.46
C ALA A 116 -4.10 -26.88 4.49
N MET A 117 -5.24 -27.49 4.79
CA MET A 117 -5.91 -28.39 3.86
C MET A 117 -6.61 -27.56 2.78
N LEU A 118 -6.27 -27.80 1.52
CA LEU A 118 -6.95 -27.23 0.35
C LEU A 118 -7.31 -28.32 -0.64
N LYS A 119 -8.39 -28.06 -1.38
CA LYS A 119 -8.79 -28.89 -2.51
C LYS A 119 -7.94 -28.54 -3.72
N ASP A 120 -7.28 -29.55 -4.27
CA ASP A 120 -6.53 -29.45 -5.50
C ASP A 120 -7.47 -29.32 -6.72
N ALA A 121 -6.91 -29.12 -7.92
CA ALA A 121 -7.68 -29.10 -9.17
C ALA A 121 -8.54 -30.37 -9.37
N ASP A 122 -8.06 -31.50 -8.85
CA ASP A 122 -8.76 -32.80 -8.86
C ASP A 122 -9.80 -32.95 -7.72
N GLN A 123 -10.14 -31.85 -7.02
CA GLN A 123 -11.03 -31.80 -5.85
C GLN A 123 -10.58 -32.65 -4.64
N GLN A 124 -9.36 -33.18 -4.66
CA GLN A 124 -8.78 -33.91 -3.54
C GLN A 124 -8.23 -32.95 -2.49
N GLU A 125 -8.50 -33.23 -1.21
CA GLU A 125 -7.91 -32.46 -0.12
C GLU A 125 -6.46 -32.87 0.11
N ARG A 126 -5.56 -31.91 -0.02
CA ARG A 126 -4.13 -32.05 0.21
C ARG A 126 -3.66 -30.97 1.16
N GLU A 127 -2.58 -31.28 1.87
CA GLU A 127 -1.92 -30.36 2.78
C GLU A 127 -0.96 -29.45 2.00
N TYR A 128 -1.17 -28.14 2.07
CA TYR A 128 -0.29 -27.15 1.47
C TYR A 128 0.35 -26.27 2.54
N PRO A 129 1.65 -25.96 2.43
CA PRO A 129 2.30 -25.00 3.31
C PRO A 129 1.73 -23.60 3.07
N LEU A 130 1.48 -22.88 4.17
CA LEU A 130 1.02 -21.50 4.14
C LEU A 130 2.21 -20.56 3.90
N CYS A 131 2.74 -20.63 2.67
CA CYS A 131 3.83 -19.81 2.18
C CYS A 131 3.37 -19.07 0.92
N SER A 132 3.19 -17.76 1.04
CA SER A 132 2.88 -16.88 -0.08
C SER A 132 4.17 -16.44 -0.76
N LYS A 133 4.31 -16.74 -2.06
CA LYS A 133 5.44 -16.29 -2.89
C LYS A 133 5.02 -15.10 -3.71
N GLU A 134 5.73 -13.98 -3.54
CA GLU A 134 5.24 -12.70 -4.02
C GLU A 134 6.33 -11.88 -4.70
N VAL A 135 5.89 -11.08 -5.67
CA VAL A 135 6.68 -10.04 -6.32
C VAL A 135 5.99 -8.70 -6.07
N TYR A 136 6.73 -7.75 -5.52
CA TYR A 136 6.29 -6.40 -5.29
C TYR A 136 6.85 -5.47 -6.38
N ILE A 137 5.95 -4.79 -7.08
CA ILE A 137 6.28 -3.99 -8.27
C ILE A 137 5.65 -2.61 -8.12
N VAL A 138 6.45 -1.58 -8.32
CA VAL A 138 5.97 -0.20 -8.41
C VAL A 138 5.95 0.24 -9.87
N VAL A 139 4.76 0.43 -10.41
CA VAL A 139 4.54 0.81 -11.81
C VAL A 139 4.33 2.31 -11.90
N ASN A 140 5.07 2.96 -12.80
CA ASN A 140 4.84 4.36 -13.15
C ASN A 140 3.70 4.46 -14.17
N GLN A 141 2.56 5.01 -13.76
CA GLN A 141 1.36 5.11 -14.57
C GLN A 141 1.04 6.58 -14.91
N PRO A 142 0.79 6.93 -16.19
CA PRO A 142 0.27 8.24 -16.54
C PRO A 142 -1.14 8.44 -15.98
N ILE A 143 -1.40 9.62 -15.42
CA ILE A 143 -2.73 10.02 -14.96
C ILE A 143 -3.46 10.63 -16.15
N PRO A 144 -4.65 10.14 -16.52
CA PRO A 144 -5.42 10.74 -17.60
C PRO A 144 -5.87 12.17 -17.25
N PRO A 145 -6.03 13.04 -18.26
CA PRO A 145 -6.68 14.32 -18.07
C PRO A 145 -8.10 14.13 -17.49
N ALA A 146 -8.54 15.09 -16.67
CA ALA A 146 -9.92 15.10 -16.18
C ALA A 146 -10.92 15.13 -17.35
N LEU A 147 -12.04 14.44 -17.17
CA LEU A 147 -13.20 14.56 -18.05
C LEU A 147 -13.82 15.95 -17.92
N GLY A 148 -14.46 16.42 -18.98
CA GLY A 148 -15.07 17.74 -19.05
C GLY A 148 -16.46 17.77 -18.40
N PRO A 149 -17.20 18.88 -18.57
CA PRO A 149 -18.54 19.03 -18.03
C PRO A 149 -19.47 17.89 -18.50
N ALA A 150 -20.36 17.43 -17.63
CA ALA A 150 -21.32 16.38 -17.96
C ALA A 150 -22.13 16.74 -19.22
N GLY A 151 -22.05 15.89 -20.25
CA GLY A 151 -22.74 16.08 -21.54
C GLY A 151 -21.84 16.45 -22.73
N SER A 152 -20.54 16.73 -22.52
CA SER A 152 -19.59 16.82 -23.64
C SER A 152 -19.34 15.44 -24.25
N THR A 153 -19.30 15.36 -25.59
CA THR A 153 -18.86 14.14 -26.27
C THR A 153 -17.34 14.13 -26.25
N GLU A 154 -16.76 13.18 -25.52
CA GLU A 154 -15.31 13.10 -25.33
C GLU A 154 -14.74 11.77 -25.82
N PHE A 155 -13.52 11.83 -26.32
CA PHE A 155 -12.75 10.65 -26.71
C PHE A 155 -11.40 10.66 -26.00
N ARG A 156 -11.07 9.55 -25.34
CA ARG A 156 -9.82 9.39 -24.59
C ARG A 156 -8.94 8.37 -25.30
N GLY A 157 -7.65 8.70 -25.40
CA GLY A 157 -6.67 7.78 -25.95
C GLY A 157 -5.28 8.41 -26.01
N LYS A 158 -4.40 7.76 -26.76
CA LYS A 158 -3.06 8.27 -27.04
C LYS A 158 -2.99 8.85 -28.44
N ILE A 159 -2.20 9.89 -28.62
CA ILE A 159 -1.95 10.43 -29.96
C ILE A 159 -1.06 9.45 -30.72
N LYS A 160 -1.59 8.89 -31.81
CA LYS A 160 -0.86 7.97 -32.70
C LYS A 160 -0.09 8.74 -33.77
N THR A 161 -0.79 9.61 -34.49
CA THR A 161 -0.25 10.35 -35.63
C THR A 161 -0.73 11.79 -35.60
N ILE A 162 0.15 12.73 -35.97
CA ILE A 162 -0.18 14.14 -36.16
C ILE A 162 0.22 14.52 -37.58
N VAL A 163 -0.74 15.02 -38.36
CA VAL A 163 -0.53 15.49 -39.73
C VAL A 163 -0.62 17.02 -39.73
N GLN A 164 0.50 17.68 -39.43
CA GLN A 164 0.54 19.13 -39.25
C GLN A 164 0.08 19.91 -40.49
N ASP A 165 0.40 19.44 -41.69
CA ASP A 165 0.03 20.11 -42.96
C ASP A 165 -1.49 20.16 -43.18
N LYS A 166 -2.23 19.17 -42.67
CA LYS A 166 -3.69 19.10 -42.78
C LYS A 166 -4.41 19.56 -41.50
N GLY A 167 -3.65 19.84 -40.44
CA GLY A 167 -4.22 20.13 -39.13
C GLY A 167 -4.92 18.95 -38.47
N GLU A 168 -4.71 17.71 -38.93
CA GLU A 168 -5.42 16.53 -38.41
C GLU A 168 -4.56 15.74 -37.43
N PHE A 169 -5.20 15.08 -36.47
CA PHE A 169 -4.51 14.16 -35.57
C PHE A 169 -5.36 12.93 -35.28
N THR A 170 -4.71 11.78 -35.20
CA THR A 170 -5.36 10.50 -34.93
C THR A 170 -5.07 10.07 -33.50
N ILE A 171 -6.14 9.78 -32.77
CA ILE A 171 -6.08 9.21 -31.43
C ILE A 171 -6.46 7.76 -31.54
N VAL A 172 -5.63 6.92 -30.94
CA VAL A 172 -5.92 5.51 -30.73
C VAL A 172 -6.39 5.36 -29.29
N ASP A 173 -7.62 4.88 -29.13
CA ASP A 173 -8.04 4.43 -27.82
C ASP A 173 -7.42 3.07 -27.50
N LEU A 174 -7.74 2.61 -26.32
CA LEU A 174 -7.12 1.46 -25.71
C LEU A 174 -7.68 0.15 -26.27
N THR A 175 -8.85 0.21 -26.92
CA THR A 175 -9.43 -0.92 -27.67
C THR A 175 -8.78 -1.07 -29.05
N GLY A 176 -7.91 -0.13 -29.43
CA GLY A 176 -7.34 -0.05 -30.77
C GLY A 176 -8.24 0.67 -31.76
N ILE A 177 -9.34 1.29 -31.31
CA ILE A 177 -10.18 2.11 -32.17
C ILE A 177 -9.46 3.43 -32.43
N GLU A 178 -9.26 3.71 -33.71
CA GLU A 178 -8.64 4.94 -34.16
C GLU A 178 -9.71 5.93 -34.60
N LYS A 179 -9.61 7.16 -34.09
CA LYS A 179 -10.43 8.29 -34.53
C LYS A 179 -9.51 9.43 -34.95
N THR A 180 -9.79 9.99 -36.12
CA THR A 180 -9.10 11.16 -36.64
C THR A 180 -9.94 12.39 -36.39
N PHE A 181 -9.31 13.43 -35.87
CA PHE A 181 -9.95 14.68 -35.49
C PHE A 181 -9.36 15.85 -36.27
N GLN A 182 -10.22 16.81 -36.58
CA GLN A 182 -9.88 18.11 -37.13
C GLN A 182 -10.21 19.20 -36.11
N PRO A 183 -9.48 20.33 -36.04
CA PRO A 183 -9.82 21.45 -35.18
C PRO A 183 -11.19 22.02 -35.55
N SER A 184 -11.99 22.38 -34.54
CA SER A 184 -13.21 23.18 -34.75
C SER A 184 -12.89 24.62 -35.17
N GLU A 185 -13.91 25.44 -35.44
CA GLU A 185 -13.71 26.84 -35.85
C GLU A 185 -12.92 27.68 -34.83
N ASN A 186 -13.05 27.38 -33.52
CA ASN A 186 -12.33 28.05 -32.44
C ASN A 186 -11.79 27.03 -31.44
N PRO A 187 -10.68 26.34 -31.77
CA PRO A 187 -10.14 25.27 -30.95
C PRO A 187 -9.43 25.82 -29.71
N LYS A 188 -9.70 25.25 -28.54
CA LYS A 188 -9.01 25.56 -27.28
C LYS A 188 -7.73 24.73 -27.09
N PHE A 189 -6.94 24.56 -28.16
CA PHE A 189 -5.67 23.84 -28.13
C PHE A 189 -4.77 24.26 -29.28
N ASN A 190 -3.48 23.96 -29.17
CA ASN A 190 -2.51 24.17 -30.24
C ASN A 190 -2.01 22.81 -30.75
N ILE A 191 -2.26 22.49 -32.02
CA ILE A 191 -1.83 21.21 -32.61
C ILE A 191 -0.31 21.03 -32.61
N HIS A 192 0.46 22.12 -32.72
CA HIS A 192 1.93 22.06 -32.71
C HIS A 192 2.50 21.74 -31.32
N ALA A 193 1.72 21.88 -30.26
CA ALA A 193 2.12 21.52 -28.91
C ALA A 193 1.90 20.03 -28.60
N LEU A 194 1.12 19.33 -29.42
CA LEU A 194 0.82 17.91 -29.24
C LEU A 194 1.99 17.05 -29.70
N LYS A 195 2.24 15.95 -28.97
CA LYS A 195 3.27 14.97 -29.31
C LYS A 195 2.66 13.58 -29.48
N ALA A 196 3.32 12.75 -30.28
CA ALA A 196 2.99 11.34 -30.33
C ALA A 196 3.15 10.70 -28.93
N ASP A 197 2.27 9.76 -28.61
CA ASP A 197 2.15 9.06 -27.31
C ASP A 197 1.60 9.91 -26.14
N ASP A 198 1.27 11.20 -26.36
CA ASP A 198 0.58 12.00 -25.35
C ASP A 198 -0.78 11.38 -24.99
N LEU A 199 -1.04 11.20 -23.70
CA LEU A 199 -2.34 10.76 -23.20
C LEU A 199 -3.29 11.96 -23.16
N VAL A 200 -4.36 11.88 -23.96
CA VAL A 200 -5.26 13.01 -24.19
C VAL A 200 -6.73 12.63 -24.01
N VAL A 201 -7.51 13.65 -23.65
CA VAL A 201 -8.97 13.64 -23.73
C VAL A 201 -9.36 14.76 -24.70
N VAL A 202 -10.15 14.42 -25.70
CA VAL A 202 -10.60 15.33 -26.74
C VAL A 202 -12.10 15.50 -26.65
N ALA A 203 -12.54 16.72 -26.40
CA ALA A 203 -13.92 17.10 -26.56
C ALA A 203 -14.16 17.41 -28.05
N TYR A 204 -15.17 16.81 -28.64
CA TYR A 204 -15.46 16.95 -30.06
C TYR A 204 -16.96 17.01 -30.35
N GLU A 205 -17.29 17.60 -31.49
CA GLU A 205 -18.62 17.56 -32.09
C GLU A 205 -18.55 16.76 -33.39
N GLN A 206 -19.52 15.88 -33.61
CA GLN A 206 -19.62 15.13 -34.85
C GLN A 206 -20.51 15.87 -35.85
N LYS A 207 -19.95 16.25 -37.00
CA LYS A 207 -20.65 16.94 -38.08
C LYS A 207 -20.57 16.10 -39.36
N GLY A 208 -21.58 15.24 -39.57
CA GLY A 208 -21.55 14.25 -40.65
C GLY A 208 -20.52 13.16 -40.38
N GLN A 209 -19.51 13.04 -41.25
CA GLN A 209 -18.39 12.11 -41.09
C GLN A 209 -17.19 12.72 -40.34
N ASP A 210 -17.16 14.04 -40.18
CA ASP A 210 -16.04 14.74 -39.59
C ASP A 210 -16.18 14.83 -38.06
N LEU A 211 -15.07 14.63 -37.37
CA LEU A 211 -14.95 14.78 -35.92
C LEU A 211 -14.19 16.09 -35.62
N LEU A 212 -14.92 17.11 -35.18
CA LEU A 212 -14.38 18.44 -34.94
C LEU A 212 -14.00 18.58 -33.46
N ALA A 213 -12.71 18.55 -33.15
CA ALA A 213 -12.16 18.75 -31.82
C ALA A 213 -12.26 20.22 -31.39
N SER A 214 -12.97 20.47 -30.29
CA SER A 214 -13.11 21.80 -29.69
C SER A 214 -12.08 22.05 -28.59
N GLU A 215 -11.65 21.00 -27.88
CA GLU A 215 -10.68 21.07 -26.80
C GLU A 215 -9.86 19.78 -26.75
N VAL A 216 -8.54 19.91 -26.59
CA VAL A 216 -7.62 18.79 -26.35
C VAL A 216 -6.94 19.02 -25.01
N ARG A 217 -7.22 18.17 -24.04
CA ARG A 217 -6.56 18.18 -22.73
C ARG A 217 -5.46 17.13 -22.73
N VAL A 218 -4.24 17.56 -22.40
CA VAL A 218 -3.05 16.70 -22.29
C VAL A 218 -2.67 16.55 -20.82
N SER A 219 -2.24 15.37 -20.40
CA SER A 219 -1.72 15.15 -19.06
C SER A 219 -0.30 14.59 -19.09
N ASN A 220 0.61 15.31 -18.44
CA ASN A 220 1.98 14.86 -18.17
C ASN A 220 2.14 14.36 -16.73
N ARG A 221 1.05 14.29 -15.97
CA ARG A 221 1.09 13.85 -14.58
C ARG A 221 1.23 12.34 -14.52
N ARG A 222 1.99 11.88 -13.54
CA ARG A 222 2.25 10.46 -13.29
C ARG A 222 1.98 10.11 -11.84
N ARG A 223 1.56 8.88 -11.60
CA ARG A 223 1.43 8.28 -10.27
C ARG A 223 2.16 6.95 -10.23
N PHE A 224 2.50 6.54 -9.02
CA PHE A 224 2.99 5.20 -8.75
C PHE A 224 1.82 4.31 -8.35
N VAL A 225 1.72 3.16 -8.99
CA VAL A 225 0.75 2.11 -8.66
C VAL A 225 1.51 0.89 -8.20
N GLN A 226 1.09 0.34 -7.07
CA GLN A 226 1.70 -0.85 -6.49
C GLN A 226 0.98 -2.08 -7.02
N VAL A 227 1.75 -3.02 -7.57
CA VAL A 227 1.27 -4.28 -8.10
C VAL A 227 1.97 -5.40 -7.34
N ARG A 228 1.18 -6.27 -6.73
CA ARG A 228 1.65 -7.49 -6.08
C ARG A 228 1.31 -8.69 -6.95
N GLY A 229 2.35 -9.33 -7.49
CA GLY A 229 2.19 -10.58 -8.20
C GLY A 229 2.33 -11.75 -7.24
N ILE A 230 1.34 -12.63 -7.18
CA ILE A 230 1.37 -13.80 -6.29
C ILE A 230 1.31 -15.11 -7.09
N GLU A 231 1.97 -16.14 -6.58
CA GLU A 231 2.01 -17.46 -7.23
C GLU A 231 0.66 -18.19 -7.13
N ASP A 232 0.13 -18.35 -5.91
CA ASP A 232 -1.14 -19.03 -5.65
C ASP A 232 -2.03 -18.19 -4.73
N HIS A 233 -3.07 -17.59 -5.33
CA HIS A 233 -4.01 -16.76 -4.60
C HIS A 233 -4.75 -17.49 -3.47
N ARG A 234 -4.93 -18.82 -3.54
CA ARG A 234 -5.65 -19.61 -2.52
C ARG A 234 -4.84 -19.70 -1.22
N ILE A 235 -3.51 -19.72 -1.35
CA ILE A 235 -2.58 -19.70 -0.23
C ILE A 235 -2.41 -18.26 0.25
N SER A 236 -2.05 -17.34 -0.65
CA SER A 236 -1.79 -15.94 -0.32
C SER A 236 -2.97 -15.26 0.38
N SER A 237 -4.21 -15.52 -0.06
CA SER A 237 -5.38 -14.94 0.58
C SER A 237 -5.55 -15.40 2.03
N ARG A 238 -5.15 -16.63 2.36
CA ARG A 238 -5.19 -17.16 3.73
C ARG A 238 -4.02 -16.62 4.55
N VAL A 239 -2.82 -16.60 3.96
CA VAL A 239 -1.62 -16.02 4.58
C VAL A 239 -1.82 -14.55 4.92
N HIS A 240 -2.62 -13.81 4.17
CA HIS A 240 -2.89 -12.39 4.44
C HIS A 240 -4.26 -12.12 5.08
N ASP A 241 -5.02 -13.16 5.43
CA ASP A 241 -6.41 -13.04 5.91
C ASP A 241 -7.30 -12.16 5.01
N MET A 242 -7.04 -12.19 3.70
CA MET A 242 -7.70 -11.34 2.71
C MET A 242 -9.05 -11.90 2.30
N GLN A 243 -10.07 -11.04 2.45
CA GLN A 243 -11.43 -11.29 2.00
C GLN A 243 -11.80 -10.33 0.89
N LEU A 244 -12.70 -10.75 0.01
CA LEU A 244 -13.23 -9.90 -1.05
C LEU A 244 -14.62 -9.39 -0.70
N PHE A 245 -15.00 -8.23 -1.25
CA PHE A 245 -16.39 -7.79 -1.28
C PHE A 245 -17.27 -8.77 -2.06
N GLU A 246 -18.57 -8.72 -1.79
CA GLU A 246 -19.55 -9.56 -2.47
C GLU A 246 -19.48 -9.36 -3.99
N GLY A 247 -19.62 -10.45 -4.75
CA GLY A 247 -19.44 -10.46 -6.20
C GLY A 247 -17.98 -10.57 -6.67
N GLY A 248 -17.01 -10.28 -5.80
CA GLY A 248 -15.59 -10.41 -6.10
C GLY A 248 -15.09 -11.86 -6.11
N LYS A 249 -14.18 -12.16 -7.03
CA LYS A 249 -13.48 -13.44 -7.15
C LYS A 249 -12.00 -13.21 -7.40
N TRP A 250 -11.18 -14.11 -6.87
CA TRP A 250 -9.80 -14.25 -7.31
C TRP A 250 -9.77 -14.71 -8.78
N TRP A 251 -8.69 -14.38 -9.48
CA TRP A 251 -8.53 -14.73 -10.90
C TRP A 251 -8.54 -16.25 -11.13
N GLY A 252 -8.86 -16.64 -12.37
CA GLY A 252 -8.82 -18.04 -12.79
C GLY A 252 -7.40 -18.56 -13.00
N GLY A 253 -7.26 -19.86 -13.30
CA GLY A 253 -5.97 -20.52 -13.46
C GLY A 253 -5.04 -19.86 -14.49
N ALA A 254 -5.56 -19.20 -15.53
CA ALA A 254 -4.76 -18.47 -16.51
C ALA A 254 -4.31 -17.08 -16.02
N GLY A 255 -5.10 -16.41 -15.18
CA GLY A 255 -4.89 -15.00 -14.78
C GLY A 255 -5.23 -13.97 -15.87
N VAL A 256 -5.85 -14.42 -16.97
CA VAL A 256 -6.31 -13.58 -18.08
C VAL A 256 -7.70 -14.03 -18.53
N GLU A 257 -8.43 -13.13 -19.16
CA GLU A 257 -9.68 -13.43 -19.87
C GLU A 257 -9.73 -12.71 -21.22
N ASP A 258 -10.57 -13.22 -22.12
CA ASP A 258 -10.70 -12.65 -23.46
C ASP A 258 -11.45 -11.31 -23.43
N ALA A 259 -11.02 -10.37 -24.28
CA ALA A 259 -11.69 -9.10 -24.40
C ALA A 259 -13.08 -9.27 -25.06
N PRO A 260 -14.15 -8.62 -24.54
CA PRO A 260 -15.49 -8.68 -25.14
C PRO A 260 -15.46 -8.19 -26.60
N GLY A 261 -15.91 -9.02 -27.53
CA GLY A 261 -16.03 -8.67 -28.95
C GLY A 261 -14.75 -8.79 -29.78
N GLY A 262 -13.65 -9.31 -29.21
CA GLY A 262 -12.49 -9.70 -30.01
C GLY A 262 -12.80 -10.95 -30.82
N GLU A 263 -12.70 -10.89 -32.15
CA GLU A 263 -12.53 -12.10 -32.94
C GLU A 263 -11.40 -12.93 -32.31
N SER A 264 -11.61 -14.23 -32.14
CA SER A 264 -10.60 -15.21 -31.69
C SER A 264 -9.49 -15.38 -32.74
N GLY A 265 -8.91 -14.27 -33.19
CA GLY A 265 -7.83 -14.14 -34.14
C GLY A 265 -6.52 -13.90 -33.40
N LYS A 266 -5.48 -14.60 -33.86
CA LYS A 266 -4.09 -14.50 -33.38
C LYS A 266 -3.65 -13.02 -33.27
N GLY A 267 -3.68 -12.44 -32.06
CA GLY A 267 -3.10 -11.13 -31.79
C GLY A 267 -3.82 -10.26 -30.76
N ALA A 268 -5.09 -10.51 -30.43
CA ALA A 268 -5.78 -9.76 -29.37
C ALA A 268 -5.28 -10.21 -27.99
N LEU A 269 -4.53 -9.35 -27.30
CA LEU A 269 -4.08 -9.61 -25.94
C LEU A 269 -5.28 -9.48 -24.98
N GLY A 270 -5.69 -10.58 -24.36
CA GLY A 270 -6.78 -10.58 -23.36
C GLY A 270 -6.52 -9.67 -22.15
N PHE A 271 -7.55 -9.41 -21.35
CA PHE A 271 -7.45 -8.62 -20.14
C PHE A 271 -6.74 -9.39 -19.03
N ILE A 272 -5.83 -8.72 -18.32
CA ILE A 272 -5.24 -9.25 -17.10
C ILE A 272 -6.27 -9.15 -15.99
N GLN A 273 -6.54 -10.27 -15.33
CA GLN A 273 -7.43 -10.29 -14.18
C GLN A 273 -6.68 -9.73 -12.95
N GLY A 274 -7.24 -8.70 -12.34
CA GLY A 274 -6.69 -8.05 -11.15
C GLY A 274 -7.70 -7.95 -10.03
N VAL A 275 -7.24 -8.18 -8.80
CA VAL A 275 -7.99 -7.90 -7.57
C VAL A 275 -7.44 -6.63 -6.96
N LEU A 276 -8.28 -5.66 -6.64
CA LEU A 276 -7.84 -4.32 -6.20
C LEU A 276 -8.11 -4.10 -4.71
N GLY A 277 -7.21 -3.40 -4.03
CA GLY A 277 -7.52 -2.77 -2.75
C GLY A 277 -8.49 -1.59 -2.91
N GLU A 278 -9.23 -1.25 -1.85
CA GLU A 278 -10.24 -0.18 -1.91
C GLU A 278 -9.66 1.20 -2.26
N GLY A 279 -8.46 1.48 -1.74
CA GLY A 279 -7.72 2.73 -2.00
C GLY A 279 -7.37 2.86 -3.46
N VAL A 280 -6.71 1.84 -4.05
CA VAL A 280 -6.35 1.89 -5.48
C VAL A 280 -7.59 1.88 -6.37
N ALA A 281 -8.63 1.13 -6.02
CA ALA A 281 -9.89 1.13 -6.78
C ALA A 281 -10.55 2.52 -6.80
N ARG A 282 -10.47 3.28 -5.71
CA ARG A 282 -10.96 4.68 -5.65
C ARG A 282 -10.14 5.59 -6.57
N ILE A 283 -8.82 5.51 -6.47
CA ILE A 283 -7.91 6.34 -7.27
C ILE A 283 -8.08 6.06 -8.77
N LEU A 284 -8.16 4.79 -9.17
CA LEU A 284 -8.39 4.42 -10.57
C LEU A 284 -9.83 4.69 -11.03
N GLY A 285 -10.81 4.70 -10.12
CA GLY A 285 -12.19 5.03 -10.44
C GLY A 285 -12.37 6.48 -10.85
N GLN A 286 -11.67 7.39 -10.18
CA GLN A 286 -11.71 8.83 -10.45
C GLN A 286 -11.27 9.16 -11.89
N ASP A 287 -10.32 8.40 -12.43
CA ASP A 287 -9.89 8.50 -13.83
C ASP A 287 -11.01 8.23 -14.86
N GLN A 288 -12.08 7.58 -14.43
CA GLN A 288 -13.24 7.22 -15.24
C GLN A 288 -14.50 7.98 -14.78
N GLY A 289 -14.34 9.01 -13.93
CA GLY A 289 -15.47 9.76 -13.38
C GLY A 289 -16.33 8.96 -12.39
N LYS A 290 -15.80 7.85 -11.85
CA LYS A 290 -16.46 7.01 -10.84
C LYS A 290 -15.89 7.29 -9.46
N GLU A 291 -16.70 7.05 -8.42
CA GLU A 291 -16.20 7.09 -7.04
C GLU A 291 -15.15 5.99 -6.81
N ARG A 292 -15.39 4.80 -7.36
CA ARG A 292 -14.54 3.62 -7.25
C ARG A 292 -14.72 2.72 -8.47
N LEU A 293 -13.68 1.99 -8.86
CA LEU A 293 -13.84 0.85 -9.77
C LEU A 293 -14.53 -0.31 -9.06
N GLU A 294 -15.44 -0.98 -9.76
CA GLU A 294 -16.16 -2.16 -9.27
C GLU A 294 -15.79 -3.40 -10.08
N VAL A 295 -16.22 -4.58 -9.61
CA VAL A 295 -16.03 -5.84 -10.33
C VAL A 295 -16.63 -5.75 -11.73
N GLY A 296 -15.85 -6.16 -12.74
CA GLY A 296 -16.20 -6.05 -14.16
C GLY A 296 -15.69 -4.77 -14.83
N ASP A 297 -15.32 -3.74 -14.06
CA ASP A 297 -14.70 -2.56 -14.64
C ASP A 297 -13.32 -2.87 -15.20
N THR A 298 -12.97 -2.22 -16.30
CA THR A 298 -11.65 -2.32 -16.91
C THR A 298 -10.82 -1.09 -16.66
N PHE A 299 -9.51 -1.25 -16.55
CA PHE A 299 -8.57 -0.14 -16.44
C PHE A 299 -7.25 -0.47 -17.14
N GLU A 300 -6.36 0.49 -17.15
CA GLU A 300 -5.08 0.37 -17.84
C GLU A 300 -3.92 0.38 -16.87
N LEU A 301 -2.95 -0.50 -17.08
CA LEU A 301 -1.71 -0.43 -16.34
C LEU A 301 -0.58 -1.09 -17.14
N GLY A 302 0.50 -0.34 -17.36
CA GLY A 302 1.58 -0.77 -18.23
C GLY A 302 1.09 -0.98 -19.67
N PRO A 303 1.60 -2.00 -20.38
CA PRO A 303 1.24 -2.26 -21.78
C PRO A 303 -0.06 -3.06 -21.99
N ARG A 304 -0.83 -3.39 -20.95
CA ARG A 304 -2.02 -4.25 -21.06
C ARG A 304 -3.24 -3.60 -20.40
N LYS A 305 -4.41 -4.00 -20.89
CA LYS A 305 -5.68 -3.77 -20.21
C LYS A 305 -5.91 -4.79 -19.11
N TRP A 306 -6.58 -4.34 -18.07
CA TRP A 306 -6.92 -5.10 -16.90
C TRP A 306 -8.42 -5.08 -16.70
N ILE A 307 -8.93 -6.14 -16.08
CA ILE A 307 -10.29 -6.21 -15.58
C ILE A 307 -10.27 -6.47 -14.08
N VAL A 308 -11.12 -5.76 -13.36
CA VAL A 308 -11.33 -5.94 -11.92
C VAL A 308 -12.16 -7.20 -11.70
N THR A 309 -11.57 -8.24 -11.13
CA THR A 309 -12.31 -9.47 -10.77
C THR A 309 -12.77 -9.47 -9.31
N GLY A 310 -12.18 -8.63 -8.46
CA GLY A 310 -12.53 -8.52 -7.05
C GLY A 310 -11.99 -7.24 -6.42
N ILE A 311 -12.65 -6.81 -5.34
CA ILE A 311 -12.16 -5.75 -4.46
C ILE A 311 -11.89 -6.36 -3.09
N MET A 312 -10.70 -6.14 -2.53
CA MET A 312 -10.33 -6.60 -1.19
C MET A 312 -11.01 -5.76 -0.12
N LYS A 313 -11.48 -6.42 0.94
CA LYS A 313 -11.92 -5.76 2.18
C LYS A 313 -10.68 -5.41 2.99
N SER A 314 -10.07 -4.27 2.69
CA SER A 314 -8.89 -3.79 3.41
C SER A 314 -9.34 -2.98 4.63
N ALA A 315 -9.58 -3.65 5.76
CA ALA A 315 -9.91 -3.00 7.02
C ALA A 315 -8.70 -2.25 7.61
N GLY A 316 -8.23 -1.20 6.93
CA GLY A 316 -7.12 -0.36 7.38
C GLY A 316 -5.71 -0.93 7.16
N SER A 317 -5.56 -2.06 6.48
CA SER A 317 -4.24 -2.63 6.13
C SER A 317 -3.54 -1.88 4.99
N THR A 318 -2.21 -1.94 4.95
CA THR A 318 -1.36 -1.42 3.86
C THR A 318 -1.75 -1.93 2.47
N PHE A 319 -2.32 -3.14 2.38
CA PHE A 319 -2.81 -3.76 1.14
C PHE A 319 -3.97 -3.01 0.45
N GLY A 320 -4.60 -2.03 1.11
CA GLY A 320 -5.70 -1.25 0.53
C GLY A 320 -5.30 -0.43 -0.71
N SER A 321 -4.01 -0.21 -0.94
CA SER A 321 -3.49 0.60 -2.05
C SER A 321 -2.80 -0.22 -3.15
N GLU A 322 -2.99 -1.53 -3.17
CA GLU A 322 -2.31 -2.45 -4.08
C GLU A 322 -3.26 -3.13 -5.08
N ILE A 323 -2.71 -3.52 -6.23
CA ILE A 323 -3.35 -4.39 -7.22
C ILE A 323 -2.70 -5.76 -7.16
N TRP A 324 -3.50 -6.79 -6.94
CA TRP A 324 -3.05 -8.17 -6.84
C TRP A 324 -3.36 -8.91 -8.14
N ALA A 325 -2.38 -9.66 -8.66
CA ALA A 325 -2.55 -10.44 -9.88
C ALA A 325 -1.60 -11.64 -9.93
N LYS A 326 -1.76 -12.48 -10.96
CA LYS A 326 -0.94 -13.68 -11.12
C LYS A 326 0.52 -13.33 -11.43
N HIS A 327 1.45 -13.80 -10.60
CA HIS A 327 2.90 -13.58 -10.72
C HIS A 327 3.43 -13.90 -12.12
N SER A 328 3.02 -15.04 -12.70
CA SER A 328 3.51 -15.50 -14.02
C SER A 328 3.17 -14.56 -15.17
N ILE A 329 2.28 -13.58 -14.96
CA ILE A 329 1.94 -12.54 -15.93
C ILE A 329 2.69 -11.27 -15.58
N VAL A 330 2.48 -10.75 -14.36
CA VAL A 330 2.92 -9.40 -13.99
C VAL A 330 4.42 -9.31 -13.73
N GLY A 331 5.03 -10.40 -13.23
CA GLY A 331 6.48 -10.47 -13.01
C GLY A 331 7.25 -10.21 -14.30
N PRO A 332 7.12 -11.08 -15.33
CA PRO A 332 7.79 -10.88 -16.61
C PRO A 332 7.38 -9.58 -17.31
N MET A 333 6.10 -9.18 -17.21
CA MET A 333 5.57 -7.95 -17.82
C MET A 333 6.29 -6.68 -17.35
N PHE A 334 6.77 -6.64 -16.11
CA PHE A 334 7.50 -5.51 -15.54
C PHE A 334 8.97 -5.85 -15.21
N GLY A 335 9.51 -6.94 -15.77
CA GLY A 335 10.93 -7.30 -15.65
C GLY A 335 11.36 -7.83 -14.28
N LYS A 336 10.45 -8.45 -13.54
CA LYS A 336 10.68 -9.06 -12.22
C LYS A 336 10.31 -10.55 -12.24
N ASP A 337 11.24 -11.39 -12.68
CA ASP A 337 11.01 -12.85 -12.82
C ASP A 337 11.19 -13.66 -11.54
N GLN A 338 11.81 -13.04 -10.53
CA GLN A 338 12.11 -13.62 -9.22
C GLN A 338 11.18 -13.02 -8.16
N PHE A 339 10.90 -13.80 -7.13
CA PHE A 339 10.11 -13.33 -5.99
C PHE A 339 10.90 -12.29 -5.20
N THR A 340 10.22 -11.22 -4.81
CA THR A 340 10.81 -10.22 -3.93
C THR A 340 10.67 -10.61 -2.48
N CYS A 341 9.64 -11.37 -2.12
CA CYS A 341 9.42 -11.76 -0.74
C CYS A 341 8.67 -13.08 -0.63
N LEU A 342 8.79 -13.68 0.55
CA LEU A 342 7.93 -14.75 1.00
C LEU A 342 7.24 -14.29 2.28
N VAL A 343 5.93 -14.54 2.36
CA VAL A 343 5.19 -14.39 3.61
C VAL A 343 4.78 -15.78 4.07
N VAL A 344 5.22 -16.16 5.26
CA VAL A 344 4.98 -17.49 5.81
C VAL A 344 4.10 -17.39 7.05
N ARG A 345 3.00 -18.13 7.09
CA ARG A 345 2.17 -18.25 8.30
C ARG A 345 2.76 -19.30 9.21
N SER A 346 2.99 -18.92 10.45
CA SER A 346 3.27 -19.81 11.59
C SER A 346 2.01 -19.99 12.44
N ARG A 347 2.00 -20.97 13.33
CA ARG A 347 0.85 -21.29 14.20
C ARG A 347 0.40 -20.11 15.07
N ASP A 348 1.36 -19.35 15.59
CA ASP A 348 1.14 -18.23 16.51
C ASP A 348 2.33 -17.26 16.46
N ALA A 349 2.20 -16.12 17.15
CA ALA A 349 3.23 -15.07 17.17
C ALA A 349 4.59 -15.55 17.73
N ALA A 350 4.56 -16.36 18.79
CA ALA A 350 5.79 -16.90 19.38
C ALA A 350 6.51 -17.84 18.42
N SER A 351 5.75 -18.65 17.66
CA SER A 351 6.29 -19.53 16.62
C SER A 351 6.84 -18.73 15.44
N ALA A 352 6.20 -17.63 15.07
CA ALA A 352 6.67 -16.71 14.03
C ALA A 352 8.01 -16.07 14.42
N GLU A 353 8.15 -15.59 15.65
CA GLU A 353 9.42 -15.06 16.17
C GLU A 353 10.54 -16.10 16.16
N GLN A 354 10.24 -17.34 16.59
CA GLN A 354 11.20 -18.44 16.57
C GLN A 354 11.65 -18.79 15.15
N LEU A 355 10.71 -18.87 14.21
CA LEU A 355 10.99 -19.14 12.80
C LEU A 355 11.82 -18.01 12.19
N ALA A 356 11.43 -16.75 12.41
CA ALA A 356 12.16 -15.58 11.93
C ALA A 356 13.61 -15.56 12.43
N LYS A 357 13.81 -15.87 13.72
CA LYS A 357 15.15 -15.97 14.32
C LYS A 357 15.96 -17.08 13.65
N PHE A 358 15.41 -18.29 13.57
CA PHE A 358 16.06 -19.44 12.93
C PHE A 358 16.48 -19.13 11.48
N LEU A 359 15.56 -18.53 10.69
CA LEU A 359 15.82 -18.18 9.30
C LEU A 359 16.92 -17.11 9.16
N SER A 360 17.01 -16.18 10.11
CA SER A 360 18.02 -15.12 10.08
C SER A 360 19.39 -15.56 10.60
N THR A 361 19.47 -16.52 11.53
CA THR A 361 20.74 -16.93 12.15
C THR A 361 21.31 -18.21 11.58
N ASP A 362 20.48 -19.26 11.49
CA ASP A 362 20.93 -20.64 11.33
C ASP A 362 20.66 -21.20 9.92
N TYR A 363 19.64 -20.68 9.24
CA TYR A 363 19.30 -21.12 7.88
C TYR A 363 20.38 -20.71 6.86
N ARG A 364 20.64 -21.60 5.90
CA ARG A 364 21.54 -21.34 4.76
C ARG A 364 20.85 -21.76 3.47
N PRO A 365 20.82 -20.90 2.43
CA PRO A 365 21.51 -19.61 2.29
C PRO A 365 20.96 -18.50 3.21
N ALA A 366 21.75 -17.45 3.45
CA ALA A 366 21.35 -16.35 4.32
C ALA A 366 20.13 -15.62 3.74
N VAL A 367 19.16 -15.34 4.60
CA VAL A 367 17.97 -14.55 4.29
C VAL A 367 17.68 -13.61 5.46
N ARG A 368 16.96 -12.52 5.19
CA ARG A 368 16.44 -11.66 6.25
C ARG A 368 15.01 -12.10 6.55
N ALA A 369 14.73 -12.50 7.78
CA ALA A 369 13.39 -12.89 8.20
C ALA A 369 12.98 -12.17 9.49
N GLU A 370 11.79 -11.59 9.51
CA GLU A 370 11.24 -10.92 10.69
C GLU A 370 9.72 -11.08 10.75
N PRO A 371 9.10 -11.01 11.95
CA PRO A 371 7.64 -10.98 12.05
C PRO A 371 7.05 -9.85 11.19
N GLU A 372 5.93 -10.13 10.52
CA GLU A 372 5.32 -9.19 9.57
C GLU A 372 4.94 -7.85 10.23
N THR A 373 4.43 -7.89 11.46
CA THR A 373 4.13 -6.68 12.25
C THR A 373 5.38 -5.84 12.48
N THR A 374 6.51 -6.46 12.81
CA THR A 374 7.80 -5.78 12.99
C THR A 374 8.32 -5.19 11.67
N TYR A 375 8.14 -5.90 10.55
CA TYR A 375 8.51 -5.39 9.23
C TYR A 375 7.74 -4.10 8.90
N TYR A 376 6.40 -4.10 9.03
CA TYR A 376 5.59 -2.94 8.72
C TYR A 376 5.77 -1.78 9.71
N GLU A 377 6.04 -2.06 10.99
CA GLU A 377 6.42 -1.05 11.98
C GLU A 377 7.69 -0.30 11.54
N LYS A 378 8.76 -1.03 11.18
CA LYS A 378 10.01 -0.44 10.69
C LYS A 378 9.83 0.33 9.38
N LEU A 379 8.99 -0.18 8.48
CA LEU A 379 8.69 0.50 7.22
C LEU A 379 7.94 1.81 7.46
N SER A 380 7.04 1.86 8.46
CA SER A 380 6.34 3.09 8.83
C SER A 380 7.26 4.13 9.48
N GLU A 381 8.24 3.71 10.27
CA GLU A 381 9.24 4.62 10.86
C GLU A 381 10.19 5.20 9.81
N THR A 382 10.60 4.40 8.83
CA THR A 382 11.54 4.84 7.77
C THR A 382 10.91 5.83 6.80
N ASN A 383 9.57 5.80 6.65
CA ASN A 383 8.82 6.70 5.78
C ASN A 383 8.37 8.01 6.46
N LYS A 384 8.74 8.25 7.72
CA LYS A 384 8.59 9.55 8.39
C LYS A 384 9.78 10.44 8.08
#